data_AF-A0A958SWF2-F1
#
_entry.id   AF-A0A958SWF2-F1
#
_cell.length_a   1.000
_cell.length_b   1.000
_cell.length_c   1.000
_cell.angle_alpha   90.00
_cell.angle_beta   90.00
_cell.angle_gamma   90.00
#
_symmetry.space_group_name_H-M   'P 1'
#
loop_
_entity.id
_entity.type
_entity.pdbx_description
1 polymer ?
#
loop_
_entity_poly.entity_id
_entity_poly.type
_entity_poly.pdbx_seq_one_letter_code
_entity_poly.pdbx_strand_id
1 'polypeptide(L)'
;NLGKPVILTGSQLPIGDLRTDAKENLITSIQIASLLENGKPVIKEVCLYFEYKLYRGNRTTKINAEHFEAFDSLNYPLLAESGVHITVNKEYLLKLNTRKTFKVHKVLDENIALIKLFPGISNHVVTSILNIPYLKGVILETYGAGNTTTETWFVNALQKAVSKGLIIVNVTQCSGGSVIMGQYETSKHLKEIGIISGKDITTEAALAKLMYLLGQGVKPKIFKTIYETSLRGEMS
;
A
#
# COMPACT_ATOMS: atom_id res chain seq x y z
N ASN A 1 -10.28 4.81 -13.47
CA ASN A 1 -9.96 5.35 -14.81
C ASN A 1 -9.66 6.83 -14.66
N LEU A 2 -8.64 7.16 -13.87
CA LEU A 2 -8.24 8.54 -13.64
C LEU A 2 -7.48 9.02 -14.88
N GLY A 3 -7.93 10.10 -15.51
CA GLY A 3 -7.32 10.63 -16.75
C GLY A 3 -6.56 11.94 -16.57
N LYS A 4 -6.47 12.42 -15.33
CA LYS A 4 -5.86 13.68 -14.91
C LYS A 4 -4.97 13.43 -13.69
N PRO A 5 -3.93 14.23 -13.45
CA PRO A 5 -3.06 14.05 -12.30
C PRO A 5 -3.78 14.39 -10.99
N VAL A 6 -3.45 13.66 -9.94
CA VAL A 6 -3.78 14.02 -8.55
C VAL A 6 -2.47 13.95 -7.77
N ILE A 7 -1.93 15.11 -7.39
CA ILE A 7 -0.65 15.20 -6.69
C ILE A 7 -0.94 15.58 -5.24
N LEU A 8 -0.66 14.67 -4.32
CA LEU A 8 -0.66 14.94 -2.89
C LEU A 8 0.70 15.56 -2.53
N THR A 9 0.68 16.60 -1.72
CA THR A 9 1.89 17.23 -1.20
C THR A 9 1.60 17.85 0.16
N GLY A 10 2.62 18.42 0.79
CA GLY A 10 2.52 19.07 2.09
C GLY A 10 3.86 19.71 2.46
N SER A 11 4.10 19.85 3.75
CA SER A 11 5.36 20.38 4.27
C SER A 11 5.63 19.84 5.67
N GLN A 12 6.89 19.86 6.09
CA GLN A 12 7.24 19.63 7.50
C GLN A 12 7.05 20.91 8.32
N LEU A 13 7.36 22.06 7.72
CA LEU A 13 7.22 23.36 8.36
C LEU A 13 6.02 24.14 7.80
N PRO A 14 5.26 24.89 8.62
CA PRO A 14 4.24 25.81 8.15
C PRO A 14 4.76 26.78 7.07
N ILE A 15 3.91 27.17 6.12
CA ILE A 15 4.32 28.03 4.98
C ILE A 15 4.82 29.44 5.40
N GLY A 16 4.50 29.86 6.62
CA GLY A 16 4.97 31.13 7.18
C GLY A 16 6.40 31.08 7.72
N ASP A 17 6.96 29.89 7.97
CA ASP A 17 8.31 29.77 8.52
C ASP A 17 9.39 30.11 7.50
N LEU A 18 10.48 30.70 8.00
CA LEU A 18 11.60 31.15 7.17
C LEU A 18 12.24 30.01 6.35
N ARG A 19 12.34 28.81 6.94
CA ARG A 19 12.98 27.63 6.35
C ARG A 19 11.96 26.63 5.77
N THR A 20 10.75 27.08 5.47
CA THR A 20 9.66 26.21 5.03
C THR A 20 9.96 25.53 3.69
N ASP A 21 9.63 24.25 3.60
CA ASP A 21 9.57 23.45 2.38
C ASP A 21 8.23 23.59 1.64
N ALA A 22 7.22 24.21 2.26
CA ALA A 22 5.85 24.29 1.73
C ALA A 22 5.74 25.02 0.40
N LYS A 23 6.52 26.09 0.21
CA LYS A 23 6.44 26.93 -1.00
C LYS A 23 6.88 26.14 -2.23
N GLU A 24 8.05 25.53 -2.15
CA GLU A 24 8.62 24.71 -3.23
C GLU A 24 7.77 23.47 -3.50
N ASN A 25 7.35 22.77 -2.44
CA ASN A 25 6.47 21.60 -2.58
C ASN A 25 5.17 21.95 -3.31
N LEU A 26 4.51 23.05 -2.92
CA LEU A 26 3.27 23.50 -3.55
C LEU A 26 3.48 23.92 -5.01
N ILE A 27 4.44 24.80 -5.29
CA ILE A 27 4.69 25.33 -6.64
C ILE A 27 5.01 24.19 -7.61
N THR A 28 5.93 23.30 -7.24
CA THR A 28 6.34 22.22 -8.12
C THR A 28 5.23 21.16 -8.28
N SER A 29 4.43 20.89 -7.24
CA SER A 29 3.28 20.00 -7.38
C SER A 29 2.27 20.50 -8.43
N ILE A 30 2.04 21.82 -8.49
CA ILE A 30 1.17 22.46 -9.49
C ILE A 30 1.82 22.37 -10.87
N GLN A 31 3.13 22.61 -10.98
CA GLN A 31 3.87 22.49 -12.24
C GLN A 31 3.76 21.06 -12.80
N ILE A 32 3.99 20.05 -11.96
CA ILE A 32 3.85 18.62 -12.29
C ILE A 32 2.42 18.29 -12.74
N ALA A 33 1.41 18.76 -12.00
CA ALA A 33 0.00 18.56 -12.35
C ALA A 33 -0.40 19.23 -13.68
N SER A 34 0.36 20.25 -14.11
CA SER A 34 0.11 21.01 -15.34
C SER A 34 0.93 20.51 -16.53
N LEU A 35 1.77 19.47 -16.36
CA LEU A 35 2.57 18.92 -17.46
C LEU A 35 1.68 18.30 -18.54
N LEU A 36 1.80 18.83 -19.75
CA LEU A 36 1.12 18.37 -20.94
C LEU A 36 2.13 17.90 -22.00
N GLU A 37 1.80 16.80 -22.65
CA GLU A 37 2.47 16.35 -23.86
C GLU A 37 1.42 16.09 -24.93
N ASN A 38 1.55 16.72 -26.10
CA ASN A 38 0.57 16.65 -27.19
C ASN A 38 -0.88 16.97 -26.71
N GLY A 39 -1.01 18.00 -25.87
CA GLY A 39 -2.29 18.44 -25.31
C GLY A 39 -2.91 17.48 -24.28
N LYS A 40 -2.18 16.48 -23.80
CA LYS A 40 -2.67 15.49 -22.82
C LYS A 40 -1.82 15.53 -21.55
N PRO A 41 -2.41 15.32 -20.36
CA PRO A 41 -1.64 15.21 -19.13
C PRO A 41 -0.57 14.12 -19.24
N VAL A 42 0.66 14.42 -18.81
CA VAL A 42 1.74 13.43 -18.76
C VAL A 42 1.45 12.42 -17.66
N ILE A 43 1.11 12.90 -16.47
CA ILE A 43 0.78 12.08 -15.29
C ILE A 43 -0.72 11.92 -15.17
N LYS A 44 -1.17 10.68 -14.91
CA LYS A 44 -2.59 10.32 -14.81
C LYS A 44 -2.84 9.34 -13.66
N GLU A 45 -2.16 9.59 -12.55
CA GLU A 45 -2.18 8.76 -11.35
C GLU A 45 -2.37 9.62 -10.11
N VAL A 46 -2.56 8.95 -8.97
CA VAL A 46 -2.42 9.57 -7.66
C VAL A 46 -0.96 9.45 -7.25
N CYS A 47 -0.31 10.58 -7.07
CA CYS A 47 1.11 10.65 -6.73
C CYS A 47 1.30 11.40 -5.41
N LEU A 48 2.45 11.20 -4.78
CA LEU A 48 2.92 12.04 -3.68
C LEU A 48 4.17 12.78 -4.16
N TYR A 49 4.19 14.11 -3.98
CA TYR A 49 5.35 14.94 -4.27
C TYR A 49 5.90 15.54 -2.99
N PHE A 50 7.17 15.30 -2.72
CA PHE A 50 7.92 15.85 -1.60
C PHE A 50 9.38 15.95 -2.00
N GLU A 51 10.05 17.05 -1.64
CA GLU A 51 11.50 17.24 -1.80
C GLU A 51 12.04 16.81 -3.15
N TYR A 52 11.56 17.47 -4.20
CA TYR A 52 12.07 17.26 -5.55
C TYR A 52 11.80 15.86 -6.12
N LYS A 53 11.09 14.97 -5.41
CA LYS A 53 10.81 13.61 -5.84
C LYS A 53 9.30 13.40 -5.97
N LEU A 54 8.89 12.80 -7.09
CA LEU A 54 7.52 12.38 -7.34
C LEU A 54 7.41 10.87 -7.23
N TYR A 55 6.59 10.41 -6.28
CA TYR A 55 6.36 9.01 -6.00
C TYR A 55 4.99 8.56 -6.50
N ARG A 56 4.86 7.28 -6.86
CA ARG A 56 3.53 6.66 -7.00
C ARG A 56 2.91 6.57 -5.61
N GLY A 57 1.74 7.18 -5.41
CA GLY A 57 1.20 7.40 -4.06
C GLY A 57 0.93 6.12 -3.26
N ASN A 58 0.55 5.01 -3.92
CA ASN A 58 0.32 3.71 -3.26
C ASN A 58 1.59 2.84 -3.16
N ARG A 59 2.77 3.43 -3.34
CA ARG A 59 4.08 2.82 -3.12
C ARG A 59 4.91 3.59 -2.08
N THR A 60 4.34 4.63 -1.49
CA THR A 60 5.05 5.59 -0.63
C THR A 60 4.73 5.37 0.84
N THR A 61 5.76 5.40 1.68
CA THR A 61 5.66 5.35 3.14
C THR A 61 6.41 6.53 3.73
N LYS A 62 5.89 7.10 4.83
CA LYS A 62 6.64 8.09 5.62
C LYS A 62 7.67 7.35 6.48
N ILE A 63 8.95 7.44 6.12
CA ILE A 63 10.06 6.75 6.79
C ILE A 63 10.75 7.61 7.86
N ASN A 64 10.56 8.93 7.84
CA ASN A 64 11.18 9.83 8.81
C ASN A 64 10.21 10.93 9.27
N ALA A 65 10.24 11.22 10.58
CA ALA A 65 9.37 12.21 11.21
C ALA A 65 10.00 13.60 11.34
N GLU A 66 11.33 13.71 11.27
CA GLU A 66 12.09 14.93 11.59
C GLU A 66 12.84 15.49 10.38
N HIS A 67 13.31 14.64 9.49
CA HIS A 67 13.96 15.08 8.25
C HIS A 67 12.94 15.53 7.22
N PHE A 68 13.35 16.48 6.38
CA PHE A 68 12.58 16.82 5.19
C PHE A 68 12.42 15.57 4.28
N GLU A 69 13.46 14.70 4.21
CA GLU A 69 13.49 13.35 3.59
C GLU A 69 12.65 12.36 4.37
N ALA A 70 11.36 12.64 4.35
CA ALA A 70 10.36 11.96 5.14
C ALA A 70 9.69 10.81 4.41
N PHE A 71 9.67 10.80 3.08
CA PHE A 71 8.94 9.82 2.29
C PHE A 71 9.88 9.03 1.38
N ASP A 72 9.58 7.74 1.22
CA ASP A 72 10.31 6.87 0.31
C ASP A 72 9.41 5.81 -0.33
N SER A 73 9.88 5.23 -1.43
CA SER A 73 9.24 4.18 -2.21
C SER A 73 10.25 3.06 -2.47
N LEU A 74 10.48 2.24 -1.44
CA LEU A 74 11.58 1.27 -1.45
C LEU A 74 11.39 0.11 -2.43
N ASN A 75 10.15 -0.16 -2.86
CA ASN A 75 9.82 -1.23 -3.81
C ASN A 75 9.41 -0.72 -5.20
N TYR A 76 9.49 0.59 -5.47
CA TYR A 76 9.15 1.14 -6.78
C TYR A 76 9.92 2.42 -7.10
N PRO A 77 10.45 2.59 -8.32
CA PRO A 77 11.23 3.77 -8.68
C PRO A 77 10.41 5.06 -8.66
N LEU A 78 11.11 6.19 -8.58
CA LEU A 78 10.53 7.53 -8.70
C LEU A 78 9.86 7.72 -10.06
N LEU A 79 8.71 8.39 -10.08
CA LEU A 79 8.00 8.74 -11.31
C LEU A 79 8.58 9.98 -11.97
N ALA A 80 9.10 10.91 -11.18
CA ALA A 80 9.77 12.11 -11.65
C ALA A 80 10.71 12.69 -10.59
N GLU A 81 11.68 13.47 -11.05
CA GLU A 81 12.62 14.23 -10.23
C GLU A 81 12.64 15.69 -10.68
N SER A 82 12.69 16.63 -9.74
CA SER A 82 12.69 18.07 -9.98
C SER A 82 14.07 18.64 -9.71
N GLY A 83 14.92 18.64 -10.74
CA GLY A 83 16.19 19.39 -10.72
C GLY A 83 16.00 20.79 -11.30
N VAL A 84 16.98 21.27 -12.07
CA VAL A 84 16.84 22.47 -12.92
C VAL A 84 15.63 22.35 -13.86
N HIS A 85 15.34 21.12 -14.28
CA HIS A 85 14.14 20.76 -15.03
C HIS A 85 13.45 19.57 -14.35
N ILE A 86 12.14 19.43 -14.60
CA ILE A 86 11.39 18.24 -14.17
C ILE A 86 11.63 17.13 -15.19
N THR A 87 12.22 16.02 -14.73
CA THR A 87 12.46 14.83 -15.53
C THR A 87 11.45 13.75 -15.14
N VAL A 88 10.65 13.28 -16.09
CA VAL A 88 9.61 12.25 -15.85
C VAL A 88 10.05 10.92 -16.42
N ASN A 89 10.06 9.87 -15.58
CA ASN A 89 10.37 8.49 -15.94
C ASN A 89 9.12 7.79 -16.50
N LYS A 90 8.83 8.02 -17.80
CA LYS A 90 7.58 7.62 -18.46
C LYS A 90 7.33 6.11 -18.45
N GLU A 91 8.39 5.31 -18.41
CA GLU A 91 8.37 3.84 -18.34
C GLU A 91 7.75 3.31 -17.04
N TYR A 92 7.80 4.09 -15.96
CA TYR A 92 7.22 3.74 -14.66
C TYR A 92 5.79 4.24 -14.48
N LEU A 93 5.26 5.04 -15.41
CA LEU A 93 3.88 5.52 -15.34
C LEU A 93 2.87 4.39 -15.63
N LEU A 94 1.74 4.43 -14.94
CA LEU A 94 0.66 3.46 -15.06
C LEU A 94 0.01 3.59 -16.43
N LYS A 95 -0.04 2.46 -17.14
CA LYS A 95 -0.72 2.36 -18.42
C LYS A 95 -2.23 2.36 -18.21
N LEU A 96 -2.90 3.44 -18.60
CA LEU A 96 -4.34 3.57 -18.47
C LEU A 96 -5.09 3.00 -19.66
N ASN A 97 -6.23 2.37 -19.36
CA ASN A 97 -7.24 2.09 -20.37
C ASN A 97 -8.07 3.36 -20.62
N THR A 98 -7.77 4.04 -21.73
CA THR A 98 -8.42 5.30 -22.15
C THR A 98 -9.87 5.14 -22.59
N ARG A 99 -10.37 3.91 -22.75
CA ARG A 99 -11.74 3.63 -23.19
C ARG A 99 -12.77 3.70 -22.05
N LYS A 100 -12.32 3.71 -20.79
CA LYS A 100 -13.22 3.69 -19.64
C LYS A 100 -13.43 5.09 -19.07
N THR A 101 -14.68 5.43 -18.76
CA THR A 101 -15.05 6.70 -18.13
C THR A 101 -14.54 6.80 -16.69
N PHE A 102 -14.23 8.01 -16.24
CA PHE A 102 -13.83 8.24 -14.85
C PHE A 102 -14.95 7.81 -13.88
N LYS A 103 -14.57 7.11 -12.81
CA LYS A 103 -15.49 6.64 -11.77
C LYS A 103 -14.79 6.73 -10.41
N VAL A 104 -15.49 7.31 -9.44
CA VAL A 104 -15.09 7.34 -8.04
C VAL A 104 -15.80 6.21 -7.30
N HIS A 105 -15.05 5.46 -6.51
CA HIS A 105 -15.58 4.44 -5.61
C HIS A 105 -15.52 5.00 -4.19
N LYS A 106 -16.68 5.30 -3.60
CA LYS A 106 -16.79 5.98 -2.29
C LYS A 106 -17.02 5.03 -1.10
N VAL A 107 -17.36 3.77 -1.39
CA VAL A 107 -17.65 2.76 -0.36
C VAL A 107 -16.36 2.04 -0.01
N LEU A 108 -15.95 2.20 1.25
CA LEU A 108 -14.84 1.50 1.88
C LEU A 108 -15.38 0.74 3.09
N ASP A 109 -14.82 -0.42 3.38
CA ASP A 109 -15.14 -1.17 4.60
C ASP A 109 -14.00 -1.03 5.62
N GLU A 110 -14.33 -0.54 6.82
CA GLU A 110 -13.38 -0.27 7.89
C GLU A 110 -13.22 -1.41 8.90
N ASN A 111 -13.94 -2.53 8.73
CA ASN A 111 -13.88 -3.68 9.64
C ASN A 111 -12.61 -4.52 9.40
N ILE A 112 -11.46 -3.90 9.64
CA ILE A 112 -10.12 -4.43 9.41
C ILE A 112 -9.26 -4.21 10.65
N ALA A 113 -8.39 -5.18 10.97
CA ALA A 113 -7.33 -5.02 11.96
C ALA A 113 -5.93 -5.09 11.33
N LEU A 114 -4.97 -4.42 11.96
CA LEU A 114 -3.54 -4.55 11.67
C LEU A 114 -2.87 -5.26 12.84
N ILE A 115 -2.22 -6.39 12.59
CA ILE A 115 -1.47 -7.14 13.60
C ILE A 115 0.01 -7.12 13.20
N LYS A 116 0.83 -6.43 13.99
CA LYS A 116 2.29 -6.48 13.86
C LYS A 116 2.87 -7.56 14.77
N LEU A 117 3.53 -8.56 14.19
CA LEU A 117 4.20 -9.59 14.99
C LEU A 117 5.44 -9.03 15.70
N PHE A 118 5.69 -9.50 16.92
CA PHE A 118 6.92 -9.25 17.65
C PHE A 118 7.23 -10.46 18.55
N PRO A 119 8.50 -10.68 18.96
CA PRO A 119 8.82 -11.79 19.86
C PRO A 119 8.03 -11.66 21.16
N GLY A 120 7.27 -12.70 21.50
CA GLY A 120 6.41 -12.71 22.69
C GLY A 120 4.98 -12.23 22.48
N ILE A 121 4.53 -11.98 21.24
CA ILE A 121 3.10 -11.75 20.98
C ILE A 121 2.26 -12.92 21.50
N SER A 122 1.26 -12.63 22.32
CA SER A 122 0.55 -13.66 23.09
C SER A 122 -0.64 -14.25 22.32
N ASN A 123 -0.95 -15.51 22.64
CA ASN A 123 -2.15 -16.19 22.15
C ASN A 123 -3.43 -15.39 22.43
N HIS A 124 -3.56 -14.86 23.64
CA HIS A 124 -4.73 -14.08 24.04
C HIS A 124 -4.94 -12.84 23.15
N VAL A 125 -3.86 -12.10 22.83
CA VAL A 125 -3.96 -10.90 21.98
C VAL A 125 -4.40 -11.26 20.57
N VAL A 126 -3.72 -12.23 19.93
CA VAL A 126 -4.02 -12.64 18.56
C VAL A 126 -5.44 -13.18 18.45
N THR A 127 -5.84 -14.09 19.35
CA THR A 127 -7.18 -14.67 19.32
C THR A 127 -8.27 -13.65 19.63
N SER A 128 -8.03 -12.68 20.52
CA SER A 128 -8.99 -11.60 20.78
C SER A 128 -9.25 -10.77 19.53
N ILE A 129 -8.19 -10.36 18.83
CA ILE A 129 -8.31 -9.58 17.59
C ILE A 129 -9.05 -10.38 16.51
N LEU A 130 -8.66 -11.64 16.28
CA LEU A 130 -9.27 -12.48 15.25
C LEU A 130 -10.76 -12.83 15.50
N ASN A 131 -11.27 -12.60 16.71
CA ASN A 131 -12.67 -12.83 17.07
C ASN A 131 -13.44 -11.53 17.35
N ILE A 132 -12.89 -10.35 17.00
CA ILE A 132 -13.64 -9.08 17.04
C ILE A 132 -14.93 -9.24 16.22
N PRO A 133 -16.10 -8.92 16.79
CA PRO A 133 -17.36 -8.98 16.06
C PRO A 133 -17.32 -8.16 14.78
N TYR A 134 -17.86 -8.72 13.68
CA TYR A 134 -17.93 -8.09 12.36
C TYR A 134 -16.60 -7.84 11.64
N LEU A 135 -15.46 -8.25 12.21
CA LEU A 135 -14.15 -8.17 11.55
C LEU A 135 -14.17 -8.96 10.24
N LYS A 136 -13.76 -8.32 9.13
CA LYS A 136 -13.75 -8.91 7.79
C LYS A 136 -12.35 -9.14 7.25
N GLY A 137 -11.38 -8.35 7.70
CA GLY A 137 -10.02 -8.39 7.19
C GLY A 137 -8.96 -8.20 8.26
N VAL A 138 -7.78 -8.78 8.04
CA VAL A 138 -6.59 -8.56 8.85
C VAL A 138 -5.38 -8.39 7.94
N ILE A 139 -4.64 -7.30 8.14
CA ILE A 139 -3.27 -7.19 7.67
C ILE A 139 -2.37 -7.74 8.77
N LEU A 140 -1.64 -8.81 8.46
CA LEU A 140 -0.69 -9.45 9.35
C LEU A 140 0.72 -9.04 8.90
N GLU A 141 1.36 -8.15 9.65
CA GLU A 141 2.76 -7.79 9.39
C GLU A 141 3.70 -8.82 10.01
N THR A 142 4.47 -9.49 9.18
CA THR A 142 5.33 -10.62 9.54
C THR A 142 6.81 -10.31 9.29
N TYR A 143 7.70 -11.21 9.72
CA TYR A 143 9.14 -10.95 9.63
C TYR A 143 9.70 -11.25 8.24
N GLY A 144 10.63 -10.40 7.78
CA GLY A 144 11.42 -10.64 6.57
C GLY A 144 10.54 -10.98 5.37
N ALA A 145 10.79 -12.13 4.73
CA ALA A 145 10.07 -12.57 3.54
C ALA A 145 8.66 -13.16 3.81
N GLY A 146 8.03 -12.87 4.95
CA GLY A 146 6.67 -13.34 5.24
C GLY A 146 6.55 -14.34 6.40
N ASN A 147 7.55 -14.42 7.29
CA ASN A 147 7.67 -15.49 8.28
C ASN A 147 6.92 -15.17 9.58
N THR A 148 6.23 -16.17 10.12
CA THR A 148 5.53 -16.11 11.41
C THR A 148 6.11 -17.12 12.39
N THR A 149 5.61 -17.10 13.63
CA THR A 149 5.76 -18.25 14.53
C THR A 149 5.05 -19.49 13.96
N THR A 150 5.59 -20.68 14.24
CA THR A 150 5.02 -21.99 13.90
C THR A 150 4.30 -22.66 15.07
N GLU A 151 4.20 -21.95 16.20
CA GLU A 151 3.46 -22.42 17.37
C GLU A 151 2.05 -22.88 16.99
N THR A 152 1.66 -24.06 17.47
CA THR A 152 0.42 -24.73 17.03
C THR A 152 -0.80 -23.89 17.34
N TRP A 153 -0.81 -23.18 18.47
CA TRP A 153 -1.90 -22.27 18.83
C TRP A 153 -2.09 -21.14 17.81
N PHE A 154 -1.01 -20.61 17.26
CA PHE A 154 -1.03 -19.47 16.34
C PHE A 154 -1.57 -19.90 14.99
N VAL A 155 -1.01 -20.98 14.46
CA VAL A 155 -1.46 -21.64 13.23
C VAL A 155 -2.95 -21.98 13.30
N ASN A 156 -3.38 -22.63 14.39
CA ASN A 156 -4.78 -23.01 14.58
C ASN A 156 -5.70 -21.79 14.68
N ALA A 157 -5.25 -20.70 15.30
CA ALA A 157 -6.01 -19.46 15.38
C ALA A 157 -6.23 -18.84 14.00
N LEU A 158 -5.17 -18.77 13.17
CA LEU A 158 -5.28 -18.27 11.79
C LEU A 158 -6.17 -19.16 10.94
N GLN A 159 -6.00 -20.49 11.02
CA GLN A 159 -6.82 -21.44 10.27
C GLN A 159 -8.31 -21.34 10.63
N LYS A 160 -8.62 -21.24 11.92
CA LYS A 160 -9.99 -21.04 12.41
C LYS A 160 -10.58 -19.71 11.97
N ALA A 161 -9.78 -18.65 11.89
CA ALA A 161 -10.24 -17.35 11.42
C ALA A 161 -10.55 -17.38 9.92
N VAL A 162 -9.66 -17.94 9.11
CA VAL A 162 -9.87 -18.07 7.67
C VAL A 162 -11.06 -18.97 7.34
N SER A 163 -11.26 -20.07 8.08
CA SER A 163 -12.42 -20.95 7.86
C SER A 163 -13.77 -20.30 8.18
N LYS A 164 -13.79 -19.29 9.06
CA LYS A 164 -14.96 -18.42 9.31
C LYS A 164 -15.17 -17.35 8.23
N GLY A 165 -14.28 -17.27 7.25
CA GLY A 165 -14.33 -16.29 6.15
C GLY A 165 -13.55 -15.00 6.43
N LEU A 166 -12.74 -14.93 7.49
CA LEU A 166 -11.88 -13.78 7.73
C LEU A 166 -10.75 -13.75 6.68
N ILE A 167 -10.57 -12.59 6.05
CA ILE A 167 -9.52 -12.39 5.06
C ILE A 167 -8.23 -12.00 5.77
N ILE A 168 -7.17 -12.78 5.61
CA ILE A 168 -5.87 -12.47 6.21
C ILE A 168 -4.85 -12.26 5.10
N VAL A 169 -4.20 -11.10 5.10
CA VAL A 169 -3.15 -10.72 4.16
C VAL A 169 -1.81 -10.67 4.90
N ASN A 170 -0.84 -11.43 4.42
CA ASN A 170 0.52 -11.41 4.93
C ASN A 170 1.33 -10.29 4.26
N VAL A 171 1.75 -9.30 5.03
CA VAL A 171 2.61 -8.18 4.61
C VAL A 171 3.91 -8.24 5.42
N THR A 172 5.03 -7.80 4.87
CA THR A 172 6.28 -7.74 5.64
C THR A 172 6.32 -6.50 6.53
N GLN A 173 6.94 -6.59 7.70
CA GLN A 173 7.25 -5.43 8.54
C GLN A 173 8.44 -4.61 8.02
N CYS A 174 9.22 -5.17 7.09
CA CYS A 174 10.36 -4.49 6.50
C CYS A 174 9.88 -3.37 5.57
N SER A 175 10.55 -2.22 5.59
CA SER A 175 10.18 -1.07 4.75
C SER A 175 10.33 -1.37 3.25
N GLY A 176 11.23 -2.29 2.88
CA GLY A 176 11.43 -2.77 1.51
C GLY A 176 11.59 -4.30 1.47
N GLY A 177 11.39 -4.88 0.29
CA GLY A 177 11.34 -6.32 0.07
C GLY A 177 9.93 -6.84 -0.19
N SER A 178 9.79 -8.16 -0.30
CA SER A 178 8.55 -8.84 -0.68
C SER A 178 8.29 -10.06 0.18
N VAL A 179 7.01 -10.34 0.42
CA VAL A 179 6.55 -11.60 0.99
C VAL A 179 6.63 -12.70 -0.07
N ILE A 180 7.41 -13.75 0.22
CA ILE A 180 7.64 -14.91 -0.64
C ILE A 180 7.09 -16.16 0.04
N MET A 181 5.77 -16.33 -0.04
CA MET A 181 5.12 -17.49 0.58
C MET A 181 5.46 -18.81 -0.13
N GLY A 182 5.98 -19.76 0.64
CA GLY A 182 6.40 -21.10 0.19
C GLY A 182 7.91 -21.28 0.08
N GLN A 183 8.72 -20.24 0.33
CA GLN A 183 10.19 -20.36 0.33
C GLN A 183 10.73 -21.04 1.59
N TYR A 184 10.06 -20.85 2.73
CA TYR A 184 10.39 -21.46 4.02
C TYR A 184 9.21 -22.30 4.53
N GLU A 185 9.50 -23.29 5.38
CA GLU A 185 8.51 -24.22 5.95
C GLU A 185 7.33 -23.48 6.60
N THR A 186 7.64 -22.44 7.38
CA THR A 186 6.66 -21.56 8.04
C THR A 186 5.66 -20.97 7.05
N SER A 187 6.15 -20.45 5.93
CA SER A 187 5.35 -19.76 4.91
C SER A 187 4.54 -20.70 4.01
N LYS A 188 4.93 -21.98 3.92
CA LYS A 188 4.17 -23.01 3.19
C LYS A 188 2.82 -23.27 3.87
N HIS A 189 2.82 -23.37 5.19
CA HIS A 189 1.61 -23.64 5.94
C HIS A 189 0.60 -22.49 5.87
N LEU A 190 1.08 -21.23 5.88
CA LEU A 190 0.23 -20.05 5.67
C LEU A 190 -0.49 -20.09 4.32
N LYS A 191 0.21 -20.52 3.27
CA LYS A 191 -0.35 -20.66 1.92
C LYS A 191 -1.44 -21.72 1.88
N GLU A 192 -1.22 -22.86 2.55
CA GLU A 192 -2.19 -23.97 2.66
C GLU A 192 -3.45 -23.55 3.43
N ILE A 193 -3.30 -22.74 4.48
CA ILE A 193 -4.42 -22.19 5.25
C ILE A 193 -5.28 -21.22 4.43
N GLY A 194 -4.76 -20.68 3.33
CA GLY A 194 -5.47 -19.73 2.46
C GLY A 194 -5.14 -18.27 2.75
N ILE A 195 -4.07 -17.99 3.50
CA ILE A 195 -3.56 -16.63 3.67
C ILE A 195 -3.14 -16.06 2.31
N ILE A 196 -3.37 -14.76 2.15
CA ILE A 196 -3.13 -14.01 0.91
C ILE A 196 -1.75 -13.37 0.97
N SER A 197 -0.97 -13.44 -0.12
CA SER A 197 0.30 -12.71 -0.20
C SER A 197 0.05 -11.22 -0.40
N GLY A 198 0.66 -10.38 0.43
CA GLY A 198 0.81 -8.95 0.16
C GLY A 198 1.89 -8.65 -0.88
N LYS A 199 2.77 -9.62 -1.20
CA LYS A 199 3.95 -9.41 -2.05
C LYS A 199 4.81 -8.24 -1.52
N ASP A 200 5.11 -7.26 -2.35
CA ASP A 200 5.94 -6.07 -2.08
C ASP A 200 5.11 -4.80 -1.80
N ILE A 201 3.82 -4.96 -1.46
CA ILE A 201 2.94 -3.85 -1.10
C ILE A 201 3.35 -3.20 0.23
N THR A 202 3.17 -1.88 0.34
CA THR A 202 3.29 -1.20 1.63
C THR A 202 2.09 -1.47 2.53
N THR A 203 2.24 -1.30 3.84
CA THR A 203 1.12 -1.48 4.79
C THR A 203 -0.03 -0.52 4.52
N GLU A 204 0.26 0.73 4.16
CA GLU A 204 -0.75 1.75 3.82
C GLU A 204 -1.57 1.33 2.59
N ALA A 205 -0.89 0.87 1.54
CA ALA A 205 -1.55 0.40 0.34
C ALA A 205 -2.31 -0.91 0.57
N ALA A 206 -1.81 -1.81 1.43
CA ALA A 206 -2.51 -3.04 1.80
C ALA A 206 -3.83 -2.75 2.52
N LEU A 207 -3.82 -1.85 3.51
CA LEU A 207 -5.01 -1.40 4.20
C LEU A 207 -6.01 -0.77 3.21
N ALA A 208 -5.57 0.21 2.42
CA ALA A 208 -6.43 0.88 1.45
C ALA A 208 -7.03 -0.09 0.42
N LYS A 209 -6.25 -1.05 -0.07
CA LYS A 209 -6.70 -2.06 -1.02
C LYS A 209 -7.71 -3.01 -0.40
N LEU A 210 -7.49 -3.46 0.83
CA LEU A 210 -8.41 -4.34 1.55
C LEU A 210 -9.75 -3.63 1.82
N MET A 211 -9.70 -2.39 2.33
CA MET A 211 -10.88 -1.54 2.54
C MET A 211 -11.69 -1.36 1.24
N TYR A 212 -10.99 -1.09 0.14
CA TYR A 212 -11.61 -0.91 -1.17
C TYR A 212 -12.29 -2.19 -1.66
N LEU A 213 -11.60 -3.34 -1.65
CA LEU A 213 -12.16 -4.58 -2.19
C LEU A 213 -13.34 -5.11 -1.36
N LEU A 214 -13.28 -4.97 -0.04
CA LEU A 214 -14.41 -5.27 0.85
C LEU A 214 -15.60 -4.34 0.57
N GLY A 215 -15.36 -3.03 0.44
CA GLY A 215 -16.39 -2.05 0.09
C GLY A 215 -17.00 -2.25 -1.30
N GLN A 216 -16.26 -2.89 -2.22
CA GLN A 216 -16.78 -3.31 -3.54
C GLN A 216 -17.55 -4.63 -3.51
N GLY A 217 -17.66 -5.31 -2.36
CA GLY A 217 -18.35 -6.58 -2.23
C GLY A 217 -17.72 -7.70 -3.08
N VAL A 218 -16.39 -7.69 -3.22
CA VAL A 218 -15.68 -8.73 -3.98
C VAL A 218 -15.94 -10.10 -3.38
N LYS A 219 -16.37 -11.05 -4.21
CA LYS A 219 -16.77 -12.38 -3.75
C LYS A 219 -15.57 -13.16 -3.20
N PRO A 220 -15.72 -13.93 -2.10
CA PRO A 220 -14.62 -14.69 -1.48
C PRO A 220 -13.84 -15.57 -2.47
N LYS A 221 -14.54 -16.24 -3.40
CA LYS A 221 -13.93 -17.15 -4.40
C LYS A 221 -12.85 -16.49 -5.27
N ILE A 222 -12.98 -15.21 -5.57
CA ILE A 222 -12.05 -14.46 -6.44
C ILE A 222 -11.21 -13.45 -5.66
N PHE A 223 -11.45 -13.31 -4.36
CA PHE A 223 -10.85 -12.26 -3.54
C PHE A 223 -9.34 -12.37 -3.52
N LYS A 224 -8.82 -13.57 -3.23
CA LYS A 224 -7.37 -13.85 -3.22
C LYS A 224 -6.71 -13.48 -4.53
N THR A 225 -7.25 -13.94 -5.65
CA THR A 225 -6.71 -13.66 -7.00
C THR A 225 -6.70 -12.16 -7.29
N ILE A 226 -7.78 -11.44 -6.97
CA ILE A 226 -7.85 -9.98 -7.20
C ILE A 226 -6.89 -9.23 -6.27
N TYR A 227 -6.77 -9.67 -5.02
CA TYR A 227 -5.88 -9.04 -4.05
C TYR A 227 -4.41 -9.23 -4.44
N GLU A 228 -4.01 -10.41 -4.92
CA GLU A 228 -2.62 -10.68 -5.33
C GLU A 228 -2.28 -10.07 -6.71
N THR A 229 -3.27 -9.53 -7.42
CA THR A 229 -3.11 -8.85 -8.70
C THR A 229 -2.98 -7.34 -8.50
N SER A 230 -1.96 -6.73 -9.09
CA SER A 230 -1.78 -5.27 -9.10
C SER A 230 -2.98 -4.58 -9.77
N LEU A 231 -3.66 -3.68 -9.03
CA LEU A 231 -4.81 -2.95 -9.56
C LEU A 231 -4.40 -1.58 -10.10
N ARG A 232 -3.48 -0.91 -9.41
CA ARG A 232 -3.03 0.46 -9.67
C ARG A 232 -1.52 0.61 -9.44
N GLY A 233 -0.76 -0.47 -9.65
CA GLY A 233 0.70 -0.45 -9.53
C GLY A 233 1.22 -0.52 -8.09
N GLU A 234 0.38 -0.87 -7.12
CA GLU A 234 0.71 -0.95 -5.69
C GLU A 234 1.59 -2.15 -5.30
N MET A 235 1.66 -3.16 -6.17
CA MET A 235 2.46 -4.38 -5.96
C MET A 235 2.94 -4.97 -7.30
N SER A 236 3.94 -5.86 -7.22
CA SER A 236 4.56 -6.62 -8.30
C SER A 236 4.54 -8.12 -7.98
#